data_AF-A0A965QMJ9-F1
#
_entry.id   AF-A0A965QMJ9-F1
#
_cell.length_a   1.000
_cell.length_b   1.000
_cell.length_c   1.000
_cell.angle_alpha   90.00
_cell.angle_beta   90.00
_cell.angle_gamma   90.00
#
_symmetry.space_group_name_H-M   'P 1'
#
loop_
_entity.id
_entity.type
_entity.pdbx_description
1 polymer ?
#
loop_
_entity_poly.entity_id
_entity_poly.type
_entity_poly.pdbx_seq_one_letter_code
_entity_poly.pdbx_strand_id
1 'polypeptide(L)'
;AIAVNSRGVSSILRSTLVTPRRAEFRLSKLPPQNKQVKSVYVTGSFRGWSTAFDDAYRLAPQTDGSFQRTLLIDRLQDVTYKFVVRYEDETFDWLADPSQPQNGSAPFNNNVLYSSRNQLAKYFIGKKDGLIDEAAVDLDMQSVAALDAGERVIRFKLRMFEGDAESVAVKFSDGQQMQLAPQTSYSIDSLKYTVYSGLLTLPEQSLKSTFVVVAKDGENYFNLGKHGIIAGDPFANGQNTETYDFIYDAANQQINGEDLYEVPLWSVDTTWYQIFPERFRNGDSSNDVVGQLPTEWEKSRPALSRLERTVTPWTGSWFSFTPVERNMERIVRQTQPELDPREVQRQIIFTRRYGGDLRGVRQSIPYLKSMGITGVYFNPVFDSDSLHRYDTKDYRHVDAKLGPMTTGPDGKPDLYEDDKRLLASERLDDPTTWKFTRADKEFLQLV
;
A
#
# COMPACT_ATOMS: atom_id res chain seq x y z
N ALA A 1 13.79 23.08 13.07
CA ALA A 1 12.51 23.78 13.22
C ALA A 1 11.93 23.98 11.82
N ILE A 2 10.99 23.13 11.41
CA ILE A 2 10.30 23.25 10.12
C ILE A 2 8.83 23.43 10.48
N ALA A 3 8.34 24.65 10.26
CA ALA A 3 6.94 24.99 10.44
C ALA A 3 6.14 24.36 9.30
N VAL A 4 5.24 23.43 9.63
CA VAL A 4 4.22 22.93 8.69
C VAL A 4 3.15 24.02 8.59
N ASN A 5 3.16 24.74 7.48
CA ASN A 5 2.11 25.69 7.14
C ASN A 5 1.02 24.92 6.37
N SER A 6 -0.05 24.55 7.06
CA SER A 6 -1.22 23.92 6.45
C SER A 6 -2.12 24.99 5.82
N ARG A 7 -1.97 25.23 4.51
CA ARG A 7 -2.97 25.94 3.69
C ARG A 7 -2.94 25.46 2.25
N GLY A 8 -4.12 25.10 1.72
CA GLY A 8 -4.40 25.20 0.27
C GLY A 8 -4.81 23.91 -0.44
N VAL A 9 -6.08 23.53 -0.29
CA VAL A 9 -6.99 22.95 -1.30
C VAL A 9 -6.35 22.43 -2.60
N SER A 10 -6.30 21.09 -2.79
CA SER A 10 -6.14 20.50 -4.13
C SER A 10 -7.39 20.82 -4.96
N SER A 11 -7.25 21.50 -6.10
CA SER A 11 -8.38 21.69 -7.02
C SER A 11 -8.55 20.48 -7.94
N ILE A 12 -8.83 19.31 -7.34
CA ILE A 12 -9.44 18.22 -8.09
C ILE A 12 -10.90 18.64 -8.29
N LEU A 13 -11.35 18.81 -9.53
CA LEU A 13 -12.78 18.88 -9.86
C LEU A 13 -13.40 17.48 -9.66
N ARG A 14 -13.41 16.98 -8.43
CA ARG A 14 -14.25 15.87 -8.02
C ARG A 14 -15.66 16.41 -7.92
N SER A 15 -16.44 16.34 -8.99
CA SER A 15 -17.87 16.12 -8.76
C SER A 15 -18.03 14.67 -8.37
N THR A 16 -18.07 14.43 -7.08
CA THR A 16 -18.79 13.29 -6.58
C THR A 16 -20.26 13.49 -6.93
N LEU A 17 -20.67 13.06 -8.13
CA LEU A 17 -22.08 12.82 -8.46
C LEU A 17 -22.72 11.87 -7.44
N VAL A 18 -21.91 11.11 -6.68
CA VAL A 18 -22.30 10.45 -5.44
C VAL A 18 -21.70 11.19 -4.24
N THR A 19 -22.48 12.09 -3.62
CA THR A 19 -22.16 12.71 -2.32
C THR A 19 -21.47 11.69 -1.39
N PRO A 20 -20.25 11.97 -0.85
CA PRO A 20 -19.56 11.05 0.05
C PRO A 20 -20.51 10.56 1.12
N ARG A 21 -20.72 9.24 1.20
CA ARG A 21 -21.70 8.70 2.14
C ARG A 21 -21.12 8.80 3.54
N ARG A 22 -21.90 9.37 4.45
CA ARG A 22 -21.60 9.32 5.88
C ARG A 22 -21.76 7.87 6.34
N ALA A 23 -20.63 7.25 6.65
CA ALA A 23 -20.56 5.93 7.25
C ALA A 23 -20.37 6.08 8.76
N GLU A 24 -21.31 5.58 9.54
CA GLU A 24 -21.17 5.47 10.98
C GLU A 24 -20.52 4.15 11.35
N PHE A 25 -19.41 4.23 12.07
CA PHE A 25 -18.72 3.09 12.66
C PHE A 25 -18.94 3.13 14.16
N ARG A 26 -19.54 2.07 14.71
CA ARG A 26 -19.85 1.98 16.14
C ARG A 26 -19.40 0.65 16.71
N LEU A 27 -18.54 0.70 17.72
CA LEU A 27 -18.18 -0.47 18.53
C LEU A 27 -19.05 -0.46 19.79
N SER A 28 -20.09 -1.30 19.81
CA SER A 28 -21.11 -1.31 20.86
C SER A 28 -20.55 -1.62 22.25
N LYS A 29 -19.57 -2.53 22.35
CA LYS A 29 -18.91 -2.87 23.61
C LYS A 29 -17.55 -3.49 23.36
N LEU A 30 -16.58 -3.18 24.22
CA LEU A 30 -15.31 -3.89 24.25
C LEU A 30 -15.51 -5.30 24.86
N PRO A 31 -14.83 -6.33 24.35
CA PRO A 31 -14.75 -7.61 25.03
C PRO A 31 -14.21 -7.42 26.46
N PRO A 32 -14.53 -8.31 27.42
CA PRO A 32 -13.87 -8.31 28.71
C PRO A 32 -12.37 -8.41 28.51
N GLN A 33 -11.63 -7.41 29.01
CA GLN A 33 -10.19 -7.30 28.84
C GLN A 33 -9.57 -6.93 30.18
N ASN A 34 -8.43 -7.55 30.50
CA ASN A 34 -7.67 -7.24 31.72
C ASN A 34 -6.76 -6.00 31.56
N LYS A 35 -6.89 -5.27 30.45
CA LYS A 35 -6.04 -4.14 30.06
C LYS A 35 -6.85 -2.85 29.96
N GLN A 36 -6.27 -1.74 30.41
CA GLN A 36 -6.87 -0.40 30.26
C GLN A 36 -6.75 0.09 28.82
N VAL A 37 -7.88 0.51 28.24
CA VAL A 37 -7.96 1.00 26.87
C VAL A 37 -7.54 2.46 26.81
N LYS A 38 -6.56 2.76 25.96
CA LYS A 38 -6.05 4.10 25.68
C LYS A 38 -6.86 4.78 24.56
N SER A 39 -7.14 4.05 23.49
CA SER A 39 -7.85 4.58 22.32
C SER A 39 -8.40 3.47 21.41
N VAL A 40 -9.43 3.80 20.63
CA VAL A 40 -10.05 2.91 19.65
C VAL A 40 -10.05 3.60 18.29
N TYR A 41 -9.65 2.88 17.25
CA TYR A 41 -9.61 3.37 15.87
C TYR A 41 -10.41 2.44 14.95
N VAL A 42 -10.90 2.99 13.84
CA VAL A 42 -11.40 2.17 12.72
C VAL A 42 -10.34 2.14 11.63
N THR A 43 -10.10 0.97 11.04
CA THR A 43 -9.25 0.81 9.85
C THR A 43 -9.89 -0.16 8.89
N GLY A 44 -9.43 -0.17 7.64
CA GLY A 44 -10.00 -1.01 6.62
C GLY A 44 -9.43 -0.76 5.23
N SER A 45 -10.14 -1.28 4.23
CA SER A 45 -9.84 -1.12 2.81
C SER A 45 -9.62 0.33 2.38
N PHE A 46 -10.39 1.28 2.90
CA PHE A 46 -10.27 2.72 2.61
C PHE A 46 -8.96 3.37 3.11
N ARG A 47 -8.17 2.65 3.92
CA ARG A 47 -6.88 3.12 4.45
C ARG A 47 -5.75 2.11 4.25
N GLY A 48 -5.94 1.15 3.32
CA GLY A 48 -4.96 0.10 3.05
C GLY A 48 -4.59 -0.72 4.29
N TRP A 49 -5.53 -0.90 5.24
CA TRP A 49 -5.31 -1.62 6.50
C TRP A 49 -4.21 -1.06 7.41
N SER A 50 -3.88 0.23 7.28
CA SER A 50 -2.87 0.89 8.13
C SER A 50 -3.23 0.82 9.62
N THR A 51 -2.22 0.52 10.44
CA THR A 51 -2.26 0.56 11.91
C THR A 51 -1.77 1.90 12.49
N ALA A 52 -1.39 2.86 11.63
CA ALA A 52 -0.92 4.16 12.11
C ALA A 52 -2.02 4.86 12.92
N PHE A 53 -1.71 5.27 14.15
CA PHE A 53 -2.68 5.87 15.07
C PHE A 53 -2.97 7.33 14.68
N ASP A 54 -3.94 7.51 13.80
CA ASP A 54 -4.35 8.80 13.24
C ASP A 54 -5.72 9.20 13.81
N ASP A 55 -5.78 10.37 14.42
CA ASP A 55 -6.97 10.89 15.08
C ASP A 55 -8.14 11.15 14.11
N ALA A 56 -7.88 11.24 12.80
CA ALA A 56 -8.93 11.28 11.78
C ALA A 56 -9.84 10.02 11.81
N TYR A 57 -9.31 8.89 12.30
CA TYR A 57 -9.99 7.60 12.35
C TYR A 57 -10.27 7.10 13.78
N ARG A 58 -9.98 7.94 14.79
CA ARG A 58 -10.23 7.62 16.20
C ARG A 58 -11.72 7.68 16.51
N LEU A 59 -12.23 6.67 17.19
CA LEU A 59 -13.60 6.65 17.69
C LEU A 59 -13.69 7.41 19.02
N ALA A 60 -14.72 8.22 19.14
CA ALA A 60 -15.05 8.93 20.37
C ALA A 60 -15.81 8.00 21.33
N PRO A 61 -15.43 7.94 22.62
CA PRO A 61 -16.18 7.20 23.62
C PRO A 61 -17.56 7.83 23.82
N GLN A 62 -18.56 6.97 24.03
CA GLN A 62 -19.95 7.35 24.27
C GLN A 62 -20.34 7.07 25.72
N THR A 63 -21.42 7.68 26.19
CA THR A 63 -21.90 7.56 27.58
C THR A 63 -22.40 6.16 27.94
N ASP A 64 -22.76 5.36 26.93
CA ASP A 64 -23.22 3.97 27.09
C ASP A 64 -22.06 2.95 27.10
N GLY A 65 -20.81 3.42 27.05
CA GLY A 65 -19.62 2.59 26.96
C GLY A 65 -19.28 2.09 25.55
N SER A 66 -20.03 2.52 24.53
CA SER A 66 -19.68 2.28 23.13
C SER A 66 -18.67 3.32 22.61
N PHE A 67 -18.12 3.06 21.43
CA PHE A 67 -17.25 4.00 20.72
C PHE A 67 -17.84 4.27 19.34
N GLN A 68 -17.74 5.51 18.85
CA GLN A 68 -18.35 5.89 17.57
C GLN A 68 -17.48 6.85 16.75
N ARG A 69 -17.50 6.71 15.43
CA ARG A 69 -16.95 7.68 14.46
C ARG A 69 -17.81 7.72 13.21
N THR A 70 -18.05 8.91 12.68
CA THR A 70 -18.60 9.07 11.33
C THR A 70 -17.47 9.45 10.38
N LEU A 71 -17.33 8.72 9.28
CA LEU A 71 -16.40 9.05 8.19
C LEU A 71 -17.17 9.30 6.90
N LEU A 72 -16.61 10.14 6.05
CA LEU A 72 -17.02 10.24 4.66
C LEU A 72 -16.28 9.14 3.90
N ILE A 73 -17.03 8.23 3.28
CA ILE A 73 -16.47 7.14 2.48
C ILE A 73 -16.80 7.40 1.02
N ASP A 74 -15.76 7.64 0.24
CA ASP A 74 -15.85 8.14 -1.14
C ASP A 74 -16.28 7.07 -2.18
N ARG A 75 -16.72 5.86 -1.79
CA ARG A 75 -17.00 4.80 -2.78
C ARG A 75 -18.11 3.85 -2.35
N LEU A 76 -18.93 3.44 -3.33
CA LEU A 76 -19.94 2.38 -3.23
C LEU A 76 -19.38 0.94 -3.36
N GLN A 77 -18.10 0.74 -3.02
CA GLN A 77 -17.56 -0.62 -2.91
C GLN A 77 -17.83 -1.17 -1.51
N ASP A 78 -17.89 -2.49 -1.38
CA ASP A 78 -17.96 -3.18 -0.08
C ASP A 78 -16.77 -2.74 0.79
N VAL A 79 -17.05 -1.84 1.73
CA VAL A 79 -16.05 -1.36 2.67
C VAL A 79 -15.83 -2.43 3.71
N THR A 80 -14.68 -3.09 3.61
CA THR A 80 -14.21 -3.98 4.66
C THR A 80 -13.47 -3.21 5.73
N TYR A 81 -13.77 -3.50 7.00
CA TYR A 81 -13.19 -2.78 8.13
C TYR A 81 -13.05 -3.65 9.39
N LYS A 82 -12.26 -3.14 10.35
CA LYS A 82 -12.12 -3.62 11.73
C LYS A 82 -11.86 -2.45 12.68
N PHE A 83 -12.00 -2.71 13.98
CA PHE A 83 -11.52 -1.82 15.02
C PHE A 83 -10.14 -2.23 15.50
N VAL A 84 -9.31 -1.24 15.82
CA VAL A 84 -8.02 -1.41 16.48
C VAL A 84 -8.12 -0.78 17.86
N VAL A 85 -7.96 -1.59 18.90
CA VAL A 85 -8.01 -1.14 20.31
C VAL A 85 -6.58 -1.06 20.81
N ARG A 86 -6.11 0.15 21.15
CA ARG A 86 -4.79 0.38 21.73
C ARG A 86 -4.92 0.47 23.24
N TYR A 87 -4.01 -0.17 23.95
CA TYR A 87 -3.94 -0.21 25.41
C TYR A 87 -2.86 0.75 25.95
N GLU A 88 -2.90 1.02 27.26
CA GLU A 88 -1.91 1.88 27.92
C GLU A 88 -0.49 1.29 27.93
N ASP A 89 -0.36 -0.04 27.80
CA ASP A 89 0.92 -0.75 27.67
C ASP A 89 1.48 -0.75 26.24
N GLU A 90 0.92 0.07 25.35
CA GLU A 90 1.27 0.20 23.93
C GLU A 90 0.98 -1.01 23.05
N THR A 91 0.36 -2.06 23.60
CA THR A 91 -0.15 -3.19 22.80
C THR A 91 -1.49 -2.84 22.13
N PHE A 92 -1.90 -3.61 21.13
CA PHE A 92 -3.18 -3.42 20.46
C PHE A 92 -3.82 -4.72 19.98
N ASP A 93 -5.16 -4.73 19.93
CA ASP A 93 -5.97 -5.83 19.43
C ASP A 93 -6.81 -5.42 18.21
N TRP A 94 -7.05 -6.37 17.32
CA TRP A 94 -7.96 -6.23 16.18
C TRP A 94 -9.30 -6.85 16.51
N LEU A 95 -10.37 -6.05 16.47
CA LEU A 95 -11.72 -6.49 16.77
C LEU A 95 -12.62 -6.34 15.55
N ALA A 96 -13.38 -7.39 15.25
CA ALA A 96 -14.52 -7.29 14.35
C ALA A 96 -15.72 -6.72 15.11
N ASP A 97 -16.54 -5.91 14.44
CA ASP A 97 -17.85 -5.49 14.89
C ASP A 97 -18.80 -6.71 14.94
N PRO A 98 -19.27 -7.13 16.12
CA PRO A 98 -20.22 -8.25 16.21
C PRO A 98 -21.60 -7.90 15.67
N SER A 99 -21.92 -6.61 15.47
CA SER A 99 -23.22 -6.14 15.00
C SER A 99 -23.36 -6.09 13.48
N GLN A 100 -22.27 -6.35 12.73
CA GLN A 100 -22.23 -6.22 11.28
C GLN A 100 -21.90 -7.55 10.58
N PRO A 101 -22.37 -7.74 9.33
CA PRO A 101 -21.96 -8.88 8.51
C PRO A 101 -20.44 -8.96 8.38
N GLN A 102 -19.91 -10.19 8.30
CA GLN A 102 -18.49 -10.44 8.19
C GLN A 102 -18.18 -11.35 7.00
N ASN A 103 -17.07 -11.10 6.32
CA ASN A 103 -16.52 -12.00 5.30
C ASN A 103 -15.33 -12.79 5.87
N GLY A 104 -15.15 -14.04 5.43
CA GLY A 104 -14.08 -14.92 5.93
C GLY A 104 -14.40 -15.61 7.27
N SER A 105 -13.39 -16.26 7.85
CA SER A 105 -13.50 -16.97 9.14
C SER A 105 -12.57 -16.34 10.18
N ALA A 106 -12.99 -16.39 11.45
CA ALA A 106 -12.16 -15.92 12.55
C ALA A 106 -10.79 -16.62 12.56
N PRO A 107 -9.68 -15.90 12.85
CA PRO A 107 -9.58 -14.49 13.25
C PRO A 107 -9.43 -13.48 12.08
N PHE A 108 -9.42 -13.96 10.83
CA PHE A 108 -9.15 -13.15 9.64
C PHE A 108 -10.41 -12.54 9.01
N ASN A 109 -11.56 -12.75 9.64
CA ASN A 109 -12.84 -12.22 9.24
C ASN A 109 -12.89 -10.69 9.31
N ASN A 110 -13.40 -10.01 8.29
CA ASN A 110 -13.56 -8.54 8.31
C ASN A 110 -15.04 -8.16 8.27
N ASN A 111 -15.40 -7.04 8.88
CA ASN A 111 -16.77 -6.51 8.75
C ASN A 111 -17.00 -5.92 7.38
N VAL A 112 -18.23 -6.03 6.90
CA VAL A 112 -18.67 -5.49 5.61
C VAL A 112 -19.75 -4.45 5.88
N LEU A 113 -19.46 -3.18 5.60
CA LEU A 113 -20.38 -2.07 5.89
C LEU A 113 -21.49 -1.92 4.85
N TYR A 114 -21.15 -2.04 3.57
CA TYR A 114 -22.09 -2.09 2.48
C TYR A 114 -22.01 -3.51 1.93
N SER A 115 -23.08 -4.28 2.05
CA SER A 115 -23.25 -5.43 1.16
C SER A 115 -24.16 -4.94 0.05
N SER A 116 -23.62 -4.88 -1.16
CA SER A 116 -24.35 -4.92 -2.43
C SER A 116 -25.67 -5.73 -2.39
N ARG A 117 -25.77 -6.76 -1.54
CA ARG A 117 -26.94 -7.63 -1.35
C ARG A 117 -28.24 -6.94 -0.91
N ASN A 118 -28.21 -5.83 -0.15
CA ASN A 118 -29.44 -5.36 0.53
C ASN A 118 -30.05 -4.03 0.06
N GLN A 119 -29.40 -3.26 -0.82
CA GLN A 119 -30.00 -2.03 -1.37
C GLN A 119 -30.09 -1.97 -2.90
N LEU A 120 -29.22 -2.65 -3.65
CA LEU A 120 -29.23 -2.57 -5.11
C LEU A 120 -30.17 -3.61 -5.77
N ALA A 121 -30.51 -4.69 -5.07
CA ALA A 121 -31.41 -5.73 -5.60
C ALA A 121 -32.89 -5.29 -5.76
N LYS A 122 -33.25 -4.05 -5.43
CA LYS A 122 -34.62 -3.52 -5.55
C LYS A 122 -34.81 -2.49 -6.67
N TYR A 123 -33.75 -2.05 -7.34
CA TYR A 123 -33.86 -1.07 -8.42
C TYR A 123 -33.41 -1.71 -9.75
N PHE A 124 -34.43 -1.90 -10.58
CA PHE A 124 -34.48 -2.20 -12.00
C PHE A 124 -33.14 -2.20 -12.76
N ILE A 125 -32.72 -3.38 -13.24
CA ILE A 125 -31.77 -3.51 -14.35
C ILE A 125 -32.62 -3.75 -15.61
N GLY A 126 -33.30 -2.71 -16.10
CA GLY A 126 -33.91 -2.72 -17.42
C GLY A 126 -32.91 -2.21 -18.43
N LYS A 127 -32.42 -3.05 -19.34
CA LYS A 127 -31.66 -2.51 -20.49
C LYS A 127 -32.63 -1.69 -21.35
N LYS A 128 -32.27 -0.45 -21.69
CA LYS A 128 -33.07 0.42 -22.57
C LYS A 128 -34.46 0.77 -22.00
N ASP A 129 -34.55 0.94 -20.70
CA ASP A 129 -35.80 1.31 -20.04
C ASP A 129 -36.01 2.84 -19.99
N GLY A 130 -35.04 3.61 -20.46
CA GLY A 130 -35.08 5.06 -20.47
C GLY A 130 -34.92 5.64 -19.07
N LEU A 131 -34.18 4.97 -18.20
CA LEU A 131 -33.78 5.42 -16.85
C LEU A 131 -32.27 5.27 -16.68
N ILE A 132 -31.69 6.00 -15.72
CA ILE A 132 -30.29 5.86 -15.30
C ILE A 132 -30.28 5.67 -13.79
N ASP A 133 -29.63 4.62 -13.30
CA ASP A 133 -29.54 4.36 -11.87
C ASP A 133 -28.41 5.20 -11.23
N GLU A 134 -28.81 6.25 -10.51
CA GLU A 134 -27.90 7.15 -9.79
C GLU A 134 -26.95 6.40 -8.83
N ALA A 135 -27.37 5.25 -8.30
CA ALA A 135 -26.52 4.46 -7.41
C ALA A 135 -25.31 3.82 -8.12
N ALA A 136 -25.31 3.70 -9.45
CA ALA A 136 -24.16 3.17 -10.19
C ALA A 136 -23.25 4.25 -10.78
N VAL A 137 -23.78 5.45 -11.00
CA VAL A 137 -23.10 6.59 -11.63
C VAL A 137 -21.97 7.10 -10.74
N ASP A 138 -20.73 7.03 -11.22
CA ASP A 138 -19.56 7.60 -10.55
C ASP A 138 -18.64 8.25 -11.60
N LEU A 139 -18.59 9.58 -11.60
CA LEU A 139 -17.81 10.39 -12.53
C LEU A 139 -16.54 10.90 -11.85
N ASP A 140 -15.41 10.40 -12.31
CA ASP A 140 -14.08 10.86 -11.93
C ASP A 140 -13.45 11.63 -13.10
N MET A 141 -13.09 12.88 -12.83
CA MET A 141 -12.38 13.74 -13.77
C MET A 141 -11.02 14.08 -13.18
N GLN A 142 -9.99 13.61 -13.87
CA GLN A 142 -8.61 13.84 -13.45
C GLN A 142 -7.89 14.64 -14.53
N SER A 143 -7.35 15.80 -14.15
CA SER A 143 -6.32 16.45 -14.95
C SER A 143 -5.08 15.56 -14.92
N VAL A 144 -4.59 15.18 -16.09
CA VAL A 144 -3.35 14.43 -16.22
C VAL A 144 -2.40 15.30 -17.03
N ALA A 145 -1.20 15.59 -16.51
CA ALA A 145 -0.18 16.18 -17.37
C ALA A 145 0.12 15.18 -18.50
N ALA A 146 0.03 15.63 -19.75
CA ALA A 146 0.66 14.90 -20.84
C ALA A 146 2.17 14.98 -20.59
N LEU A 147 2.82 13.82 -20.52
CA LEU A 147 4.22 13.68 -20.11
C LEU A 147 5.23 14.38 -21.03
N ASP A 148 4.83 15.01 -22.14
CA ASP A 148 5.82 15.43 -23.16
C ASP A 148 5.53 16.68 -24.03
N ALA A 149 4.49 17.52 -23.83
CA ALA A 149 4.20 18.52 -24.90
C ALA A 149 3.60 19.88 -24.54
N GLY A 150 3.53 20.33 -23.28
CA GLY A 150 2.81 21.59 -22.97
C GLY A 150 1.31 21.55 -23.30
N GLU A 151 0.80 20.37 -23.66
CA GLU A 151 -0.60 20.08 -23.87
C GLU A 151 -1.24 19.65 -22.54
N ARG A 152 -2.46 20.12 -22.28
CA ARG A 152 -3.23 19.70 -21.10
C ARG A 152 -4.17 18.58 -21.50
N VAL A 153 -4.12 17.44 -20.80
CA VAL A 153 -5.02 16.31 -21.06
C VAL A 153 -5.95 16.11 -19.87
N ILE A 154 -7.26 16.17 -20.12
CA ILE A 154 -8.28 15.80 -19.14
C ILE A 154 -8.68 14.36 -19.40
N ARG A 155 -8.54 13.51 -18.38
CA ARG A 155 -9.08 12.15 -18.42
C ARG A 155 -10.46 12.13 -17.77
N PHE A 156 -11.43 11.67 -18.54
CA PHE A 156 -12.77 11.36 -18.06
C PHE A 156 -12.86 9.87 -17.76
N LYS A 157 -13.42 9.52 -16.59
CA LYS A 157 -13.83 8.15 -16.23
C LYS A 157 -15.22 8.19 -15.62
N LEU A 158 -16.17 7.51 -16.24
CA LEU A 158 -17.53 7.37 -15.74
C LEU A 158 -17.86 5.89 -15.56
N ARG A 159 -18.24 5.47 -14.36
CA ARG A 159 -18.81 4.14 -14.12
C ARG A 159 -20.34 4.22 -14.12
N MET A 160 -21.00 3.24 -14.74
CA MET A 160 -22.46 3.04 -14.71
C MET A 160 -22.77 1.53 -14.64
N PHE A 161 -24.03 1.13 -14.44
CA PHE A 161 -24.42 -0.27 -14.61
C PHE A 161 -24.26 -0.70 -16.07
N GLU A 162 -23.96 -1.99 -16.29
CA GLU A 162 -23.82 -2.54 -17.64
C GLU A 162 -25.16 -2.49 -18.37
N GLY A 163 -25.22 -1.71 -19.46
CA GLY A 163 -26.41 -1.57 -20.31
C GLY A 163 -27.40 -0.48 -19.87
N ASP A 164 -27.05 0.31 -18.86
CA ASP A 164 -27.82 1.47 -18.38
C ASP A 164 -27.71 2.68 -19.31
N ALA A 165 -26.63 2.78 -20.09
CA ALA A 165 -26.47 3.76 -21.15
C ALA A 165 -26.05 3.07 -22.45
N GLU A 166 -26.64 3.49 -23.57
CA GLU A 166 -26.22 3.08 -24.91
C GLU A 166 -24.98 3.86 -25.36
N SER A 167 -24.85 5.12 -24.94
CA SER A 167 -23.72 5.97 -25.26
C SER A 167 -23.52 7.05 -24.21
N VAL A 168 -22.28 7.48 -24.01
CA VAL A 168 -21.90 8.55 -23.09
C VAL A 168 -20.95 9.52 -23.79
N ALA A 169 -21.24 10.82 -23.76
CA ALA A 169 -20.41 11.85 -24.38
C ALA A 169 -20.16 13.02 -23.42
N VAL A 170 -19.04 13.71 -23.63
CA VAL A 170 -18.80 15.05 -23.07
C VAL A 170 -19.27 16.06 -24.12
N LYS A 171 -20.23 16.91 -23.78
CA LYS A 171 -20.71 17.98 -24.66
C LYS A 171 -20.23 19.34 -24.14
N PHE A 172 -19.66 20.16 -25.01
CA PHE A 172 -19.09 21.48 -24.71
C PHE A 172 -20.07 22.61 -25.00
N SER A 173 -19.88 23.75 -24.35
CA SER A 173 -20.72 24.94 -24.52
C SER A 173 -20.67 25.54 -25.93
N ASP A 174 -19.63 25.24 -26.72
CA ASP A 174 -19.49 25.66 -28.12
C ASP A 174 -20.17 24.70 -29.11
N GLY A 175 -20.84 23.66 -28.61
CA GLY A 175 -21.54 22.65 -29.41
C GLY A 175 -20.65 21.48 -29.85
N GLN A 176 -19.35 21.48 -29.52
CA GLN A 176 -18.51 20.30 -29.74
C GLN A 176 -18.93 19.15 -28.82
N GLN A 177 -18.65 17.92 -29.24
CA GLN A 177 -18.86 16.73 -28.39
C GLN A 177 -17.74 15.72 -28.58
N MET A 178 -17.40 15.01 -27.49
CA MET A 178 -16.44 13.92 -27.46
C MET A 178 -17.11 12.68 -26.88
N GLN A 179 -17.13 11.59 -27.66
CA GLN A 179 -17.66 10.31 -27.19
C GLN A 179 -16.70 9.66 -26.18
N LEU A 180 -17.23 9.20 -25.04
CA LEU A 180 -16.50 8.35 -24.10
C LEU A 180 -16.66 6.88 -24.53
N ALA A 181 -15.54 6.18 -24.67
CA ALA A 181 -15.53 4.80 -25.11
C ALA A 181 -15.78 3.86 -23.92
N PRO A 182 -16.69 2.88 -24.03
CA PRO A 182 -16.83 1.83 -23.02
C PRO A 182 -15.53 1.03 -22.90
N GLN A 183 -15.02 0.94 -21.69
CA GLN A 183 -13.87 0.16 -21.27
C GLN A 183 -14.34 -1.11 -20.55
N THR A 184 -13.41 -1.79 -19.87
CA THR A 184 -13.61 -3.02 -19.09
C THR A 184 -14.93 -3.00 -18.32
N SER A 185 -15.82 -3.94 -18.64
CA SER A 185 -16.92 -4.31 -17.76
C SER A 185 -16.38 -5.18 -16.62
N TYR A 186 -16.82 -4.92 -15.39
CA TYR A 186 -16.48 -5.78 -14.24
C TYR A 186 -17.72 -6.02 -13.38
N SER A 187 -17.66 -7.06 -12.54
CA SER A 187 -18.75 -7.43 -11.65
C SER A 187 -18.37 -7.22 -10.19
N ILE A 188 -19.28 -6.67 -9.41
CA ILE A 188 -19.23 -6.70 -7.94
C ILE A 188 -20.53 -7.35 -7.49
N ASP A 189 -20.44 -8.50 -6.82
CA ASP A 189 -21.58 -9.22 -6.25
C ASP A 189 -22.76 -9.37 -7.20
N SER A 190 -22.51 -9.98 -8.37
CA SER A 190 -23.46 -10.22 -9.47
C SER A 190 -23.97 -9.00 -10.23
N LEU A 191 -23.74 -7.77 -9.74
CA LEU A 191 -23.99 -6.54 -10.48
C LEU A 191 -22.84 -6.28 -11.44
N LYS A 192 -23.17 -5.97 -12.68
CA LYS A 192 -22.21 -5.68 -13.74
C LYS A 192 -22.15 -4.19 -13.99
N TYR A 193 -20.95 -3.66 -14.17
CA TYR A 193 -20.69 -2.26 -14.41
C TYR A 193 -19.93 -2.09 -15.72
N THR A 194 -20.15 -0.96 -16.40
CA THR A 194 -19.35 -0.51 -17.54
C THR A 194 -18.67 0.79 -17.16
N VAL A 195 -17.37 0.90 -17.46
CA VAL A 195 -16.61 2.15 -17.27
C VAL A 195 -16.42 2.82 -18.63
N TYR A 196 -16.92 4.03 -18.82
CA TYR A 196 -16.68 4.84 -20.00
C TYR A 196 -15.48 5.76 -19.76
N SER A 197 -14.56 5.84 -20.71
CA SER A 197 -13.34 6.64 -20.58
C SER A 197 -13.00 7.38 -21.87
N GLY A 198 -12.38 8.55 -21.72
CA GLY A 198 -11.88 9.36 -22.84
C GLY A 198 -10.80 10.33 -22.38
N LEU A 199 -9.95 10.74 -23.32
CA LEU A 199 -8.91 11.74 -23.12
C LEU A 199 -9.27 12.97 -23.97
N LEU A 200 -9.31 14.13 -23.34
CA LEU A 200 -9.50 15.41 -23.99
C LEU A 200 -8.18 16.18 -23.95
N THR A 201 -7.61 16.45 -25.11
CA THR A 201 -6.46 17.37 -25.23
C THR A 201 -6.98 18.79 -25.40
N LEU A 202 -6.62 19.67 -24.48
CA LEU A 202 -6.94 21.09 -24.54
C LEU A 202 -5.71 21.88 -25.03
N PRO A 203 -5.86 22.73 -26.07
CA PRO A 203 -4.83 23.66 -26.48
C PRO A 203 -4.47 24.60 -25.32
N GLU A 204 -3.18 24.95 -25.16
CA GLU A 204 -2.67 25.82 -24.10
C GLU A 204 -3.39 27.19 -24.03
N GLN A 205 -3.93 27.64 -25.17
CA GLN A 205 -4.63 28.92 -25.33
C GLN A 205 -6.12 28.88 -24.95
N SER A 206 -6.71 27.69 -24.73
CA SER A 206 -8.11 27.55 -24.30
C SER A 206 -8.23 27.82 -22.81
N LEU A 207 -8.33 29.10 -22.46
CA LEU A 207 -8.33 29.62 -21.09
C LEU A 207 -9.54 29.16 -20.25
N LYS A 208 -10.65 28.75 -20.89
CA LYS A 208 -11.86 28.29 -20.20
C LYS A 208 -12.73 27.44 -21.13
N SER A 209 -13.09 26.24 -20.69
CA SER A 209 -14.04 25.37 -21.39
C SER A 209 -15.11 24.90 -20.42
N THR A 210 -16.36 24.98 -20.86
CA THR A 210 -17.51 24.58 -20.07
C THR A 210 -18.14 23.36 -20.73
N PHE A 211 -18.43 22.31 -19.97
CA PHE A 211 -18.97 21.07 -20.52
C PHE A 211 -19.90 20.34 -19.54
N VAL A 212 -20.62 19.36 -20.07
CA VAL A 212 -21.50 18.44 -19.34
C VAL A 212 -21.31 17.02 -19.87
N VAL A 213 -21.38 16.02 -18.99
CA VAL A 213 -21.39 14.61 -19.41
C VAL A 213 -22.83 14.19 -19.65
N VAL A 214 -23.12 13.63 -20.82
CA VAL A 214 -24.46 13.23 -21.25
C VAL A 214 -24.47 11.73 -21.51
N ALA A 215 -25.35 11.01 -20.82
CA ALA A 215 -25.69 9.63 -21.14
C ALA A 215 -26.96 9.58 -21.98
N LYS A 216 -27.01 8.66 -22.95
CA LYS A 216 -28.21 8.38 -23.74
C LYS A 216 -28.67 6.95 -23.45
N ASP A 217 -29.95 6.80 -23.17
CA ASP A 217 -30.63 5.51 -23.10
C ASP A 217 -31.97 5.56 -23.83
N GLY A 218 -32.10 4.78 -24.92
CA GLY A 218 -33.22 4.88 -25.84
C GLY A 218 -33.34 6.28 -26.47
N GLU A 219 -34.52 6.89 -26.40
CA GLU A 219 -34.77 8.26 -26.88
C GLU A 219 -34.46 9.34 -25.83
N ASN A 220 -34.10 8.94 -24.61
CA ASN A 220 -33.87 9.85 -23.49
C ASN A 220 -32.40 10.21 -23.36
N TYR A 221 -32.15 11.46 -22.93
CA TYR A 221 -30.83 11.99 -22.60
C TYR A 221 -30.79 12.36 -21.11
N PHE A 222 -29.63 12.14 -20.48
CA PHE A 222 -29.40 12.39 -19.06
C PHE A 222 -28.11 13.17 -18.85
N ASN A 223 -28.22 14.32 -18.20
CA ASN A 223 -27.10 15.17 -17.83
C ASN A 223 -26.55 14.74 -16.48
N LEU A 224 -25.27 14.38 -16.47
CA LEU A 224 -24.54 13.95 -15.30
C LEU A 224 -23.70 15.15 -14.82
N GLY A 225 -24.28 15.91 -13.90
CA GLY A 225 -23.82 17.24 -13.55
C GLY A 225 -23.48 17.45 -12.07
N LYS A 226 -23.03 18.67 -11.71
CA LYS A 226 -22.75 19.03 -10.29
C LYS A 226 -24.02 19.02 -9.42
N HIS A 227 -25.18 19.06 -10.06
CA HIS A 227 -26.50 19.08 -9.42
C HIS A 227 -27.20 17.70 -9.42
N GLY A 228 -26.49 16.62 -9.77
CA GLY A 228 -27.08 15.29 -9.88
C GLY A 228 -27.41 14.92 -11.32
N ILE A 229 -28.31 13.94 -11.50
CA ILE A 229 -28.77 13.46 -12.80
C ILE A 229 -30.04 14.21 -13.21
N ILE A 230 -30.01 14.90 -14.36
CA ILE A 230 -31.14 15.66 -14.89
C ILE A 230 -31.54 15.10 -16.27
N ALA A 231 -32.81 14.73 -16.45
CA ALA A 231 -33.31 14.27 -17.75
C ALA A 231 -33.48 15.45 -18.74
N GLY A 232 -33.11 15.23 -20.01
CA GLY A 232 -33.22 16.18 -21.12
C GLY A 232 -31.90 16.44 -21.84
N ASP A 233 -31.94 16.80 -23.13
CA ASP A 233 -30.75 17.27 -23.86
C ASP A 233 -30.47 18.74 -23.46
N PRO A 234 -29.31 19.05 -22.86
CA PRO A 234 -28.99 20.38 -22.34
C PRO A 234 -28.80 21.40 -23.46
N PHE A 235 -28.74 20.96 -24.73
CA PHE A 235 -28.60 21.82 -25.91
C PHE A 235 -29.83 21.80 -26.83
N ALA A 236 -30.97 21.29 -26.38
CA ALA A 236 -32.23 21.45 -27.11
C ALA A 236 -32.57 22.95 -27.26
N ASN A 237 -32.91 23.37 -28.48
CA ASN A 237 -33.06 24.78 -28.89
C ASN A 237 -33.77 25.67 -27.84
N GLY A 238 -33.08 26.72 -27.39
CA GLY A 238 -33.66 27.83 -26.63
C GLY A 238 -33.67 27.68 -25.10
N GLN A 239 -33.06 26.65 -24.53
CA GLN A 239 -32.89 26.56 -23.07
C GLN A 239 -31.72 27.42 -22.60
N ASN A 240 -31.96 28.23 -21.57
CA ASN A 240 -30.94 29.05 -20.92
C ASN A 240 -29.99 28.12 -20.15
N THR A 241 -28.72 28.12 -20.53
CA THR A 241 -27.69 27.21 -20.02
C THR A 241 -26.88 27.81 -18.86
N GLU A 242 -27.39 28.85 -18.20
CA GLU A 242 -26.74 29.57 -17.07
C GLU A 242 -26.24 28.67 -15.91
N THR A 243 -26.54 27.36 -15.93
CA THR A 243 -26.30 26.34 -14.91
C THR A 243 -25.31 25.23 -15.33
N TYR A 244 -24.35 25.49 -16.22
CA TYR A 244 -23.40 24.46 -16.64
C TYR A 244 -22.65 23.76 -15.48
N ASP A 245 -22.46 22.45 -15.62
CA ASP A 245 -22.08 21.53 -14.55
C ASP A 245 -20.58 21.46 -14.26
N PHE A 246 -19.74 21.70 -15.27
CA PHE A 246 -18.28 21.75 -15.10
C PHE A 246 -17.67 22.93 -15.83
N ILE A 247 -16.86 23.69 -15.08
CA ILE A 247 -16.04 24.76 -15.61
C ILE A 247 -14.59 24.29 -15.50
N TYR A 248 -13.97 24.01 -16.63
CA TYR A 248 -12.53 23.91 -16.70
C TYR A 248 -11.97 25.31 -16.98
N ASP A 249 -11.24 25.88 -16.03
CA ASP A 249 -10.61 27.19 -16.17
C ASP A 249 -9.10 27.01 -16.09
N ALA A 250 -8.44 27.09 -17.24
CA ALA A 250 -7.00 26.85 -17.34
C ALA A 250 -6.17 27.94 -16.65
N ALA A 251 -6.73 29.14 -16.47
CA ALA A 251 -6.08 30.30 -15.86
C ALA A 251 -6.21 30.32 -14.33
N ASN A 252 -7.33 29.82 -13.79
CA ASN A 252 -7.58 29.72 -12.35
C ASN A 252 -7.18 28.37 -11.75
N GLN A 253 -6.97 27.34 -12.57
CA GLN A 253 -6.19 26.17 -12.16
C GLN A 253 -4.70 26.54 -12.17
N GLN A 254 -4.27 27.23 -11.11
CA GLN A 254 -2.88 27.09 -10.67
C GLN A 254 -2.73 25.63 -10.23
N ILE A 255 -2.49 24.74 -11.19
CA ILE A 255 -1.82 23.49 -10.93
C ILE A 255 -0.43 23.94 -10.51
N ASN A 256 -0.22 24.18 -9.21
CA ASN A 256 1.13 24.24 -8.69
C ASN A 256 1.80 22.94 -9.16
N GLY A 257 3.08 22.95 -9.54
CA GLY A 257 3.76 21.72 -10.01
C GLY A 257 3.63 20.52 -9.04
N GLU A 258 3.19 20.76 -7.80
CA GLU A 258 2.82 19.79 -6.77
C GLU A 258 1.49 19.03 -7.00
N ASP A 259 0.57 19.53 -7.83
CA ASP A 259 -0.71 18.87 -8.17
C ASP A 259 -0.57 17.88 -9.34
N LEU A 260 0.58 17.85 -10.00
CA LEU A 260 0.92 16.85 -11.02
C LEU A 260 1.61 15.68 -10.33
N TYR A 261 0.97 14.50 -10.41
CA TYR A 261 1.61 13.26 -9.96
C TYR A 261 2.71 12.87 -10.95
N GLU A 262 3.89 13.46 -10.77
CA GLU A 262 5.08 13.13 -11.55
C GLU A 262 5.67 11.81 -11.07
N VAL A 263 5.54 10.78 -11.91
CA VAL A 263 6.26 9.52 -11.73
C VAL A 263 7.55 9.61 -12.53
N PRO A 264 8.72 9.27 -11.95
CA PRO A 264 9.96 9.23 -12.71
C PRO A 264 9.82 8.29 -13.91
N LEU A 265 10.00 8.82 -15.13
CA LEU A 265 9.73 8.09 -16.38
C LEU A 265 10.49 6.75 -16.47
N TRP A 266 11.71 6.69 -15.93
CA TRP A 266 12.50 5.45 -15.90
C TRP A 266 11.76 4.30 -15.19
N SER A 267 10.90 4.60 -14.20
CA SER A 267 10.19 3.58 -13.42
C SER A 267 9.01 2.95 -14.16
N VAL A 268 8.46 3.63 -15.17
CA VAL A 268 7.33 3.15 -15.98
C VAL A 268 7.74 1.96 -16.86
N ASP A 269 8.96 2.02 -17.41
CA ASP A 269 9.53 0.96 -18.25
C ASP A 269 10.45 -0.01 -17.47
N THR A 270 10.49 0.10 -16.14
CA THR A 270 11.35 -0.77 -15.31
C THR A 270 10.71 -2.13 -15.07
N THR A 271 11.43 -3.20 -15.41
CA THR A 271 11.14 -4.56 -14.96
C THR A 271 11.94 -4.83 -13.67
N TRP A 272 11.23 -4.81 -12.54
CA TRP A 272 11.81 -4.97 -11.21
C TRP A 272 12.09 -6.43 -10.85
N TYR A 273 13.19 -6.66 -10.14
CA TYR A 273 13.51 -7.95 -9.51
C TYR A 273 13.79 -7.74 -8.02
N GLN A 274 12.98 -8.36 -7.16
CA GLN A 274 13.18 -8.29 -5.72
C GLN A 274 14.24 -9.31 -5.27
N ILE A 275 15.23 -8.84 -4.52
CA ILE A 275 16.31 -9.66 -3.96
C ILE A 275 16.21 -9.65 -2.44
N PHE A 276 16.11 -10.85 -1.88
CA PHE A 276 16.35 -11.12 -0.47
C PHE A 276 17.80 -11.60 -0.32
N PRO A 277 18.77 -10.73 0.08
CA PRO A 277 20.21 -10.99 -0.09
C PRO A 277 20.66 -12.32 0.49
N GLU A 278 20.19 -12.60 1.70
CA GLU A 278 20.48 -13.79 2.50
C GLU A 278 20.14 -15.11 1.79
N ARG A 279 19.19 -15.07 0.83
CA ARG A 279 18.68 -16.22 0.06
C ARG A 279 18.83 -16.07 -1.44
N PHE A 280 19.66 -15.16 -1.91
CA PHE A 280 19.83 -14.98 -3.34
C PHE A 280 20.98 -15.80 -3.90
N ARG A 281 22.20 -15.56 -3.40
CA ARG A 281 23.39 -16.34 -3.75
C ARG A 281 24.48 -16.13 -2.72
N ASN A 282 25.08 -17.22 -2.24
CA ASN A 282 26.34 -17.18 -1.49
C ASN A 282 27.49 -17.03 -2.50
N GLY A 283 28.10 -15.85 -2.52
CA GLY A 283 29.19 -15.48 -3.42
C GLY A 283 30.55 -15.40 -2.73
N ASP A 284 30.57 -15.37 -1.40
CA ASP A 284 31.77 -15.30 -0.57
C ASP A 284 31.64 -16.17 0.71
N SER A 285 31.98 -17.45 0.62
CA SER A 285 31.88 -18.34 1.79
C SER A 285 32.81 -17.97 2.96
N SER A 286 33.71 -16.99 2.80
CA SER A 286 34.54 -16.52 3.91
C SER A 286 33.75 -15.71 4.95
N ASN A 287 32.61 -15.13 4.57
CA ASN A 287 31.75 -14.36 5.46
C ASN A 287 30.59 -15.19 6.06
N ASP A 288 30.51 -16.47 5.71
CA ASP A 288 29.53 -17.40 6.24
C ASP A 288 29.58 -17.38 7.78
N VAL A 289 28.40 -17.32 8.40
CA VAL A 289 28.26 -17.12 9.85
C VAL A 289 28.62 -18.35 10.70
N VAL A 290 29.37 -19.30 10.14
CA VAL A 290 29.79 -20.53 10.80
C VAL A 290 30.65 -20.18 12.02
N GLY A 291 30.28 -20.71 13.19
CA GLY A 291 31.03 -20.47 14.43
C GLY A 291 30.85 -19.07 15.06
N GLN A 292 30.04 -18.18 14.48
CA GLN A 292 29.72 -16.91 15.13
C GLN A 292 28.85 -17.15 16.38
N LEU A 293 29.17 -16.48 17.48
CA LEU A 293 28.40 -16.54 18.74
C LEU A 293 26.96 -16.04 18.55
N PRO A 294 25.99 -16.59 19.31
CA PRO A 294 24.59 -16.15 19.22
C PRO A 294 24.44 -14.63 19.35
N THR A 295 23.47 -14.04 18.65
CA THR A 295 23.15 -12.62 18.78
C THR A 295 22.62 -12.29 20.17
N GLU A 296 22.53 -11.01 20.55
CA GLU A 296 21.94 -10.64 21.85
C GLU A 296 20.48 -11.10 21.98
N TRP A 297 19.72 -11.02 20.89
CA TRP A 297 18.37 -11.58 20.83
C TRP A 297 18.36 -13.10 21.04
N GLU A 298 19.28 -13.85 20.42
CA GLU A 298 19.40 -15.30 20.63
C GLU A 298 19.86 -15.64 22.05
N LYS A 299 20.78 -14.85 22.63
CA LYS A 299 21.23 -15.01 24.03
C LYS A 299 20.11 -14.79 25.03
N SER A 300 19.15 -13.91 24.73
CA SER A 300 17.96 -13.69 25.58
C SER A 300 17.06 -14.93 25.72
N ARG A 301 17.26 -15.95 24.87
CA ARG A 301 16.50 -17.20 24.87
C ARG A 301 17.38 -18.36 25.31
N PRO A 302 17.05 -19.05 26.43
CA PRO A 302 17.89 -20.11 26.97
C PRO A 302 18.30 -21.18 25.94
N ALA A 303 17.37 -21.58 25.07
CA ALA A 303 17.64 -22.58 24.05
C ALA A 303 18.51 -22.09 22.88
N LEU A 304 18.41 -20.81 22.49
CA LEU A 304 19.18 -20.25 21.37
C LEU A 304 20.56 -19.75 21.81
N SER A 305 20.79 -19.55 23.11
CA SER A 305 22.11 -19.24 23.67
C SER A 305 23.19 -20.30 23.40
N ARG A 306 22.80 -21.51 23.02
CA ARG A 306 23.69 -22.63 22.64
C ARG A 306 23.63 -22.95 21.15
N LEU A 307 23.17 -22.01 20.33
CA LEU A 307 23.06 -22.16 18.89
C LEU A 307 24.42 -22.44 18.27
N GLU A 308 24.55 -23.60 17.61
CA GLU A 308 25.64 -23.89 16.69
C GLU A 308 25.26 -23.37 15.31
N ARG A 309 25.89 -22.27 14.87
CA ARG A 309 25.62 -21.70 13.55
C ARG A 309 26.28 -22.52 12.46
N THR A 310 25.44 -22.95 11.51
CA THR A 310 25.85 -23.62 10.27
C THR A 310 25.14 -22.97 9.10
N VAL A 311 25.72 -23.09 7.91
CA VAL A 311 25.03 -22.69 6.68
C VAL A 311 23.89 -23.67 6.42
N THR A 312 22.68 -23.14 6.32
CA THR A 312 21.47 -23.88 6.02
C THR A 312 21.48 -24.25 4.54
N PRO A 313 21.23 -25.53 4.18
CA PRO A 313 21.13 -25.93 2.79
C PRO A 313 20.04 -25.15 2.06
N TRP A 314 20.37 -24.64 0.88
CA TRP A 314 19.46 -23.86 0.03
C TRP A 314 18.22 -24.65 -0.41
N THR A 315 18.36 -25.96 -0.56
CA THR A 315 17.28 -26.89 -0.89
C THR A 315 16.56 -27.45 0.35
N GLY A 316 16.94 -27.00 1.55
CA GLY A 316 16.32 -27.42 2.79
C GLY A 316 14.87 -26.97 2.89
N SER A 317 13.97 -27.88 3.26
CA SER A 317 12.56 -27.54 3.43
C SER A 317 12.37 -26.49 4.53
N TRP A 318 11.53 -25.50 4.24
CA TRP A 318 11.17 -24.44 5.19
C TRP A 318 10.40 -24.99 6.40
N PHE A 319 9.59 -26.01 6.18
CA PHE A 319 8.66 -26.55 7.17
C PHE A 319 9.22 -27.72 7.99
N SER A 320 10.47 -28.11 7.76
CA SER A 320 11.11 -29.20 8.48
C SER A 320 12.46 -28.80 9.05
N PHE A 321 12.80 -29.34 10.22
CA PHE A 321 14.11 -29.12 10.83
C PHE A 321 15.22 -29.92 10.13
N THR A 322 16.34 -29.26 9.91
CA THR A 322 17.62 -29.89 9.55
C THR A 322 18.13 -30.75 10.72
N PRO A 323 19.14 -31.63 10.51
CA PRO A 323 19.74 -32.39 11.61
C PRO A 323 20.27 -31.50 12.76
N VAL A 324 20.85 -30.35 12.45
CA VAL A 324 21.35 -29.38 13.45
C VAL A 324 20.18 -28.77 14.23
N GLU A 325 19.12 -28.39 13.54
CA GLU A 325 17.92 -27.80 14.15
C GLU A 325 17.14 -28.79 15.01
N ARG A 326 17.20 -30.10 14.75
CA ARG A 326 16.59 -31.11 15.64
C ARG A 326 17.21 -31.13 17.03
N ASN A 327 18.51 -30.85 17.15
CA ASN A 327 19.13 -30.70 18.46
C ASN A 327 18.59 -29.44 19.17
N MET A 328 18.43 -28.34 18.44
CA MET A 328 17.82 -27.11 18.98
C MET A 328 16.37 -27.34 19.42
N GLU A 329 15.56 -28.03 18.60
CA GLU A 329 14.18 -28.40 18.95
C GLU A 329 14.13 -29.13 20.28
N ARG A 330 15.00 -30.14 20.45
CA ARG A 330 15.09 -30.89 21.71
C ARG A 330 15.41 -29.98 22.90
N ILE A 331 16.34 -29.03 22.73
CA ILE A 331 16.70 -28.08 23.80
C ILE A 331 15.52 -27.14 24.10
N VAL A 332 14.89 -26.53 23.08
CA VAL A 332 13.74 -25.64 23.25
C VAL A 332 12.62 -26.35 24.01
N ARG A 333 12.25 -27.56 23.60
CA ARG A 333 11.20 -28.35 24.25
C ARG A 333 11.54 -28.75 25.70
N GLN A 334 12.82 -28.92 26.02
CA GLN A 334 13.27 -29.21 27.39
C GLN A 334 13.25 -27.96 28.28
N THR A 335 13.65 -26.80 27.74
CA THR A 335 13.76 -25.55 28.52
C THR A 335 12.44 -24.78 28.59
N GLN A 336 11.55 -24.98 27.62
CA GLN A 336 10.29 -24.26 27.44
C GLN A 336 9.17 -25.25 27.02
N PRO A 337 8.81 -26.22 27.89
CA PRO A 337 7.85 -27.27 27.56
C PRO A 337 6.42 -26.76 27.30
N GLU A 338 6.11 -25.53 27.71
CA GLU A 338 4.82 -24.87 27.54
C GLU A 338 4.58 -24.33 26.12
N LEU A 339 5.64 -24.18 25.30
CA LEU A 339 5.51 -23.64 23.95
C LEU A 339 4.79 -24.63 23.03
N ASP A 340 3.82 -24.12 22.27
CA ASP A 340 3.17 -24.91 21.24
C ASP A 340 4.17 -25.25 20.10
N PRO A 341 3.94 -26.35 19.35
CA PRO A 341 4.86 -26.79 18.30
C PRO A 341 5.15 -25.74 17.20
N ARG A 342 4.21 -24.84 16.89
CA ARG A 342 4.41 -23.80 15.88
C ARG A 342 5.33 -22.72 16.42
N GLU A 343 5.21 -22.34 17.68
CA GLU A 343 6.11 -21.36 18.28
C GLU A 343 7.53 -21.92 18.41
N VAL A 344 7.69 -23.19 18.78
CA VAL A 344 9.00 -23.87 18.74
C VAL A 344 9.61 -23.80 17.33
N GLN A 345 8.83 -24.12 16.30
CA GLN A 345 9.29 -24.01 14.91
C GLN A 345 9.68 -22.59 14.54
N ARG A 346 8.84 -21.61 14.89
CA ARG A 346 9.07 -20.19 14.62
C ARG A 346 10.40 -19.73 15.20
N GLN A 347 10.69 -20.06 16.47
CA GLN A 347 11.93 -19.64 17.12
C GLN A 347 13.18 -20.19 16.43
N ILE A 348 13.11 -21.40 15.89
CA ILE A 348 14.26 -22.07 15.26
C ILE A 348 14.45 -21.57 13.82
N ILE A 349 13.41 -21.52 12.99
CA ILE A 349 13.56 -21.19 11.56
C ILE A 349 14.10 -19.77 11.32
N PHE A 350 13.85 -18.82 12.23
CA PHE A 350 14.39 -17.45 12.13
C PHE A 350 15.89 -17.35 12.51
N THR A 351 16.48 -18.41 13.05
CA THR A 351 17.94 -18.51 13.26
C THR A 351 18.69 -18.99 12.02
N ARG A 352 17.98 -19.48 10.99
CA ARG A 352 18.61 -19.99 9.77
C ARG A 352 19.45 -18.93 9.08
N ARG A 353 20.56 -19.36 8.49
CA ARG A 353 21.48 -18.54 7.72
C ARG A 353 22.00 -19.38 6.56
N TYR A 354 21.84 -18.90 5.34
CA TYR A 354 22.06 -19.54 4.05
C TYR A 354 23.31 -18.96 3.35
N GLY A 355 23.86 -17.87 3.89
CA GLY A 355 25.12 -17.29 3.46
C GLY A 355 25.01 -16.41 2.22
N GLY A 356 23.81 -15.98 1.84
CA GLY A 356 23.66 -15.03 0.75
C GLY A 356 24.23 -13.65 1.08
N ASP A 357 24.95 -13.05 0.14
CA ASP A 357 25.78 -11.85 0.33
C ASP A 357 25.77 -10.92 -0.90
N LEU A 358 26.36 -9.73 -0.79
CA LEU A 358 26.38 -8.75 -1.89
C LEU A 358 27.27 -9.17 -3.06
N ARG A 359 28.34 -9.93 -2.79
CA ARG A 359 29.23 -10.44 -3.83
C ARG A 359 28.48 -11.43 -4.72
N GLY A 360 27.63 -12.28 -4.15
CA GLY A 360 26.75 -13.20 -4.85
C GLY A 360 25.72 -12.46 -5.70
N VAL A 361 25.19 -11.33 -5.20
CA VAL A 361 24.32 -10.48 -6.02
C VAL A 361 25.08 -9.90 -7.21
N ARG A 362 26.26 -9.31 -6.98
CA ARG A 362 27.10 -8.71 -8.01
C ARG A 362 27.50 -9.72 -9.10
N GLN A 363 27.87 -10.94 -8.70
CA GLN A 363 28.18 -12.05 -9.61
C GLN A 363 26.97 -12.51 -10.45
N SER A 364 25.76 -12.13 -10.05
CA SER A 364 24.52 -12.52 -10.72
C SER A 364 23.94 -11.41 -11.60
N ILE A 365 24.54 -10.21 -11.61
CA ILE A 365 24.12 -9.11 -12.51
C ILE A 365 24.04 -9.56 -13.98
N PRO A 366 25.01 -10.32 -14.55
CA PRO A 366 24.89 -10.80 -15.93
C PRO A 366 23.65 -11.67 -16.15
N TYR A 367 23.30 -12.52 -15.17
CA TYR A 367 22.09 -13.35 -15.22
C TYR A 367 20.82 -12.50 -15.17
N LEU A 368 20.74 -11.52 -14.27
CA LEU A 368 19.62 -10.59 -14.19
C LEU A 368 19.43 -9.82 -15.51
N LYS A 369 20.53 -9.32 -16.09
CA LYS A 369 20.51 -8.66 -17.41
C LYS A 369 20.03 -9.59 -18.51
N SER A 370 20.45 -10.85 -18.51
CA SER A 370 20.02 -11.84 -19.53
C SER A 370 18.51 -12.13 -19.48
N MET A 371 17.86 -11.95 -18.33
CA MET A 371 16.40 -12.05 -18.18
C MET A 371 15.65 -10.77 -18.57
N GLY A 372 16.35 -9.68 -18.91
CA GLY A 372 15.74 -8.38 -19.20
C GLY A 372 15.37 -7.55 -17.96
N ILE A 373 15.90 -7.89 -16.78
CA ILE A 373 15.68 -7.09 -15.57
C ILE A 373 16.40 -5.76 -15.70
N THR A 374 15.69 -4.66 -15.41
CA THR A 374 16.21 -3.29 -15.50
C THR A 374 16.22 -2.55 -14.16
N GLY A 375 15.61 -3.10 -13.12
CA GLY A 375 15.66 -2.55 -11.75
C GLY A 375 15.75 -3.66 -10.69
N VAL A 376 16.46 -3.40 -9.60
CA VAL A 376 16.56 -4.30 -8.45
C VAL A 376 15.96 -3.63 -7.22
N TYR A 377 15.10 -4.37 -6.51
CA TYR A 377 14.57 -3.97 -5.21
C TYR A 377 15.16 -4.87 -4.12
N PHE A 378 15.86 -4.28 -3.16
CA PHE A 378 16.42 -5.03 -2.04
C PHE A 378 15.46 -5.09 -0.85
N ASN A 379 15.31 -6.28 -0.27
CA ASN A 379 14.99 -6.38 1.16
C ASN A 379 16.11 -5.72 2.00
N PRO A 380 15.86 -5.37 3.28
CA PRO A 380 16.81 -4.57 4.06
C PRO A 380 18.23 -5.14 4.08
N VAL A 381 19.21 -4.24 3.95
CA VAL A 381 20.65 -4.56 3.91
C VAL A 381 21.42 -3.99 5.09
N PHE A 382 20.80 -3.12 5.90
CA PHE A 382 21.44 -2.45 7.03
C PHE A 382 21.72 -3.39 8.20
N ASP A 383 22.64 -2.97 9.07
CA ASP A 383 23.09 -3.75 10.23
C ASP A 383 21.92 -4.24 11.08
N SER A 384 21.92 -5.55 11.38
CA SER A 384 20.85 -6.21 12.11
C SER A 384 21.28 -7.59 12.62
N ASP A 385 20.58 -8.09 13.63
CA ASP A 385 20.80 -9.44 14.15
C ASP A 385 20.12 -10.52 13.32
N SER A 386 18.94 -10.23 12.77
CA SER A 386 18.14 -11.23 12.06
C SER A 386 18.62 -11.47 10.63
N LEU A 387 18.15 -12.58 10.04
CA LEU A 387 18.38 -12.85 8.62
C LEU A 387 17.60 -11.90 7.68
N HIS A 388 16.49 -11.32 8.17
CA HIS A 388 15.59 -10.47 7.37
C HIS A 388 15.86 -8.98 7.49
N ARG A 389 16.61 -8.56 8.52
CA ARG A 389 17.16 -7.22 8.71
C ARG A 389 16.17 -6.06 8.88
N TYR A 390 14.86 -6.33 8.93
CA TYR A 390 13.83 -5.36 9.32
C TYR A 390 13.97 -4.82 10.75
N ASP A 391 14.71 -5.51 11.62
CA ASP A 391 15.14 -5.07 12.95
C ASP A 391 16.51 -4.37 12.87
N THR A 392 16.55 -3.28 12.13
CA THR A 392 17.77 -2.50 11.88
C THR A 392 18.32 -1.90 13.18
N LYS A 393 19.61 -2.09 13.42
CA LYS A 393 20.37 -1.51 14.54
C LYS A 393 21.03 -0.20 14.17
N ASP A 394 21.54 -0.11 12.94
CA ASP A 394 22.23 1.07 12.44
C ASP A 394 21.92 1.29 10.96
N TYR A 395 21.27 2.40 10.64
CA TYR A 395 20.90 2.76 9.28
C TYR A 395 22.06 3.34 8.47
N ARG A 396 23.20 3.62 9.11
CA ARG A 396 24.37 4.24 8.45
C ARG A 396 25.23 3.21 7.73
N HIS A 397 25.16 1.94 8.14
CA HIS A 397 26.01 0.88 7.64
C HIS A 397 25.23 -0.33 7.15
N VAL A 398 25.72 -0.90 6.07
CA VAL A 398 25.33 -2.21 5.57
C VAL A 398 25.79 -3.27 6.57
N ASP A 399 24.96 -4.29 6.79
CA ASP A 399 25.29 -5.41 7.67
C ASP A 399 26.60 -6.05 7.23
N ALA A 400 27.57 -6.10 8.16
CA ALA A 400 28.89 -6.66 7.92
C ALA A 400 28.83 -8.10 7.38
N LYS A 401 27.80 -8.88 7.75
CA LYS A 401 27.55 -10.25 7.27
C LYS A 401 27.23 -10.34 5.78
N LEU A 402 26.92 -9.22 5.12
CA LEU A 402 26.71 -9.16 3.67
C LEU A 402 27.99 -8.76 2.90
N GLY A 403 29.04 -8.33 3.61
CA GLY A 403 30.32 -7.90 3.07
C GLY A 403 31.44 -8.93 3.26
N PRO A 404 32.64 -8.69 2.71
CA PRO A 404 33.74 -9.63 2.77
C PRO A 404 34.37 -9.75 4.16
N MET A 405 34.76 -10.97 4.53
CA MET A 405 35.53 -11.25 5.74
C MET A 405 37.04 -11.16 5.48
N THR A 406 37.82 -10.78 6.48
CA THR A 406 39.28 -10.79 6.44
C THR A 406 39.83 -11.72 7.50
N THR A 407 41.14 -11.97 7.47
CA THR A 407 41.85 -12.64 8.56
C THR A 407 42.44 -11.61 9.50
N GLY A 408 42.27 -11.81 10.81
CA GLY A 408 42.95 -11.04 11.84
C GLY A 408 44.45 -11.32 11.88
N PRO A 409 45.21 -10.58 12.70
CA PRO A 409 46.67 -10.75 12.84
C PRO A 409 47.10 -12.14 13.31
N ASP A 410 46.19 -12.91 13.94
CA ASP A 410 46.41 -14.27 14.41
C ASP A 410 46.07 -15.35 13.36
N GLY A 411 45.73 -14.93 12.12
CA GLY A 411 45.37 -15.82 11.01
C GLY A 411 43.96 -16.40 11.11
N LYS A 412 43.16 -16.02 12.11
CA LYS A 412 41.76 -16.44 12.25
C LYS A 412 40.82 -15.47 11.52
N PRO A 413 39.57 -15.87 11.20
CA PRO A 413 38.58 -14.94 10.67
C PRO A 413 38.40 -13.73 11.61
N ASP A 414 38.61 -12.52 11.09
CA ASP A 414 38.26 -11.27 11.78
C ASP A 414 36.74 -11.16 11.77
N LEU A 415 36.07 -11.54 12.86
CA LEU A 415 34.60 -11.53 13.02
C LEU A 415 34.00 -10.11 13.09
N TYR A 416 34.38 -9.29 12.12
CA TYR A 416 34.04 -7.88 11.97
C TYR A 416 34.58 -7.00 13.12
N GLU A 417 35.67 -7.39 13.78
CA GLU A 417 36.23 -6.61 14.89
C GLU A 417 36.86 -5.31 14.40
N ASP A 418 37.46 -5.31 13.22
CA ASP A 418 37.97 -4.08 12.62
C ASP A 418 36.84 -3.12 12.23
N ASP A 419 35.73 -3.62 11.68
CA ASP A 419 34.55 -2.80 11.41
C ASP A 419 33.95 -2.28 12.73
N LYS A 420 33.84 -3.10 13.78
CA LYS A 420 33.38 -2.63 15.11
C LYS A 420 34.26 -1.52 15.67
N ARG A 421 35.59 -1.61 15.52
CA ARG A 421 36.52 -0.55 15.93
C ARG A 421 36.33 0.73 15.12
N LEU A 422 36.09 0.61 13.81
CA LEU A 422 35.77 1.74 12.95
C LEU A 422 34.48 2.43 13.42
N LEU A 423 33.40 1.66 13.59
CA LEU A 423 32.09 2.15 14.04
C LEU A 423 32.16 2.80 15.43
N ALA A 424 32.91 2.21 16.36
CA ALA A 424 33.12 2.77 17.70
C ALA A 424 33.91 4.09 17.70
N SER A 425 34.61 4.41 16.60
CA SER A 425 35.34 5.68 16.44
C SER A 425 34.47 6.81 15.89
N GLU A 426 33.25 6.51 15.47
CA GLU A 426 32.34 7.49 14.88
C GLU A 426 31.51 8.22 15.92
N ARG A 427 31.03 9.41 15.54
CA ARG A 427 30.10 10.21 16.29
C ARG A 427 28.76 10.30 15.55
N LEU A 428 27.68 9.88 16.22
CA LEU A 428 26.33 9.88 15.63
C LEU A 428 25.84 11.28 15.24
N ASP A 429 26.31 12.31 15.94
CA ASP A 429 25.95 13.72 15.71
C ASP A 429 26.84 14.44 14.68
N ASP A 430 27.90 13.78 14.21
CA ASP A 430 28.87 14.37 13.29
C ASP A 430 29.18 13.42 12.11
N PRO A 431 28.46 13.58 10.98
CA PRO A 431 28.66 12.77 9.78
C PRO A 431 30.07 12.84 9.19
N THR A 432 30.87 13.86 9.52
CA THR A 432 32.25 13.97 9.03
C THR A 432 33.17 12.90 9.64
N THR A 433 32.74 12.28 10.73
CA THR A 433 33.47 11.20 11.40
C THR A 433 33.13 9.81 10.85
N TRP A 434 32.06 9.70 10.03
CA TRP A 434 31.57 8.41 9.54
C TRP A 434 32.51 7.82 8.49
N LYS A 435 32.70 6.51 8.53
CA LYS A 435 33.66 5.77 7.71
C LYS A 435 32.96 4.60 7.04
N PHE A 436 33.33 4.35 5.78
CA PHE A 436 32.84 3.17 5.08
C PHE A 436 33.47 1.89 5.64
N THR A 437 32.63 1.00 6.15
CA THR A 437 32.97 -0.40 6.46
C THR A 437 33.25 -1.17 5.16
N ARG A 438 33.69 -2.42 5.29
CA ARG A 438 33.87 -3.30 4.13
C ARG A 438 32.57 -3.60 3.41
N ALA A 439 31.49 -3.85 4.15
CA ALA A 439 30.18 -4.13 3.57
C ALA A 439 29.63 -2.91 2.83
N ASP A 440 29.83 -1.70 3.38
CA ASP A 440 29.44 -0.46 2.69
C ASP A 440 30.16 -0.33 1.34
N LYS A 441 31.47 -0.63 1.31
CA LYS A 441 32.27 -0.58 0.07
C LYS A 441 31.82 -1.62 -0.96
N GLU A 442 31.47 -2.83 -0.55
CA GLU A 442 30.94 -3.85 -1.47
C GLU A 442 29.58 -3.41 -2.02
N PHE A 443 28.72 -2.80 -1.18
CA PHE A 443 27.44 -2.26 -1.62
C PHE A 443 27.60 -1.09 -2.61
N LEU A 444 28.57 -0.20 -2.39
CA LEU A 444 28.90 0.91 -3.30
C LEU A 444 29.42 0.43 -4.67
N GLN A 445 29.94 -0.79 -4.79
CA GLN A 445 30.31 -1.35 -6.10
C GLN A 445 29.10 -1.90 -6.87
N LEU A 446 27.98 -2.11 -6.18
CA LEU A 446 26.77 -2.69 -6.73
C LEU A 446 25.78 -1.62 -7.22
N VAL A 447 25.71 -0.48 -6.53
CA VAL A 447 24.90 0.70 -6.90
C VAL A 447 25.70 1.66 -7.76
#